data_AF-A0A953N1G0-F1
#
_entry.id   AF-A0A953N1G0-F1
#
_cell.length_a   1.000
_cell.length_b   1.000
_cell.length_c   1.000
_cell.angle_alpha   90.00
_cell.angle_beta   90.00
_cell.angle_gamma   90.00
#
_symmetry.space_group_name_H-M   'P 1'
#
loop_
_entity.id
_entity.type
_entity.pdbx_description
1 polymer ?
#
loop_
_entity_poly.entity_id
_entity_poly.type
_entity_poly.pdbx_seq_one_letter_code
_entity_poly.pdbx_strand_id
1 'polypeptide(L)'
;MKTRTNTSLPLFLMLLSAPLLGQTLEHDNLTPQFGEVFEINETSYEATNTGSAGMIWDFSALPGTPAYSLTFLDPAGTPGGSSAPNATHAADSQQEVIEYYAYSPEGIDYYGAYSTLFEYYGIYQDPERRLQFPTSLSPLRKLDQDS
;
A
#
# COMPACT_ATOMS: atom_id res chain seq x y z
N MET A 1 18.32 62.10 -38.41
CA MET A 1 18.33 60.63 -38.62
C MET A 1 19.00 59.94 -37.42
N LYS A 2 18.20 59.36 -36.52
CA LYS A 2 18.48 58.16 -35.69
C LYS A 2 17.44 58.09 -34.56
N THR A 3 16.35 57.40 -34.82
CA THR A 3 15.37 56.96 -33.82
C THR A 3 15.92 55.71 -33.13
N ARG A 4 16.02 55.73 -31.80
CA ARG A 4 16.43 54.57 -30.99
C ARG A 4 15.18 53.88 -30.46
N THR A 5 14.99 52.63 -30.86
CA THR A 5 13.90 51.76 -30.41
C THR A 5 14.38 50.98 -29.19
N ASN A 6 13.79 51.22 -28.02
CA ASN A 6 14.07 50.47 -26.80
C ASN A 6 13.26 49.18 -26.82
N THR A 7 13.91 48.05 -27.06
CA THR A 7 13.31 46.72 -27.02
C THR A 7 13.19 46.30 -25.55
N SER A 8 11.98 46.41 -24.99
CA SER A 8 11.65 45.88 -23.66
C SER A 8 11.53 44.35 -23.76
N LEU A 9 12.49 43.64 -23.18
CA LEU A 9 12.52 42.18 -23.08
C LEU A 9 11.49 41.72 -22.03
N PRO A 10 10.45 40.92 -22.36
CA PRO A 10 9.50 40.44 -21.36
C PRO A 10 10.15 39.29 -20.56
N LEU A 11 10.76 39.61 -19.43
CA LEU A 11 11.31 38.66 -18.46
C LEU A 11 10.23 38.24 -17.45
N PHE A 12 9.11 37.68 -17.91
CA PHE A 12 8.00 37.32 -17.03
C PHE A 12 7.30 36.03 -17.44
N LEU A 13 8.04 34.93 -17.65
CA LEU A 13 7.44 33.61 -17.86
C LEU A 13 8.39 32.45 -17.45
N MET A 14 8.99 32.54 -16.26
CA MET A 14 9.77 31.45 -15.65
C MET A 14 9.38 31.20 -14.19
N LEU A 15 8.09 31.34 -13.86
CA LEU A 15 7.57 30.96 -12.55
C LEU A 15 6.45 29.95 -12.77
N LEU A 16 6.51 28.85 -12.00
CA LEU A 16 5.57 27.73 -11.94
C LEU A 16 5.83 26.52 -12.86
N SER A 17 7.05 26.02 -12.89
CA SER A 17 7.27 24.57 -13.00
C SER A 17 7.77 24.04 -11.64
N ALA A 18 6.94 24.16 -10.60
CA ALA A 18 7.21 23.43 -9.38
C ALA A 18 6.94 21.94 -9.69
N PRO A 19 7.92 21.04 -9.53
CA PRO A 19 7.62 19.63 -9.62
C PRO A 19 6.58 19.31 -8.55
N LEU A 20 5.50 18.60 -8.93
CA LEU A 20 4.67 17.93 -7.94
C LEU A 20 5.59 16.95 -7.20
N LEU A 21 6.05 17.34 -6.01
CA LEU A 21 6.72 16.42 -5.10
C LEU A 21 5.64 15.43 -4.66
N GLY A 22 5.65 14.25 -5.29
CA GLY A 22 4.83 13.14 -4.82
C GLY A 22 5.16 12.86 -3.36
N GLN A 23 4.14 12.58 -2.55
CA GLN A 23 4.36 12.11 -1.19
C GLN A 23 4.92 10.69 -1.27
N THR A 24 6.13 10.49 -0.76
CA THR A 24 6.66 9.16 -0.49
C THR A 24 6.19 8.75 0.90
N LEU A 25 5.48 7.63 0.99
CA LEU A 25 5.30 6.95 2.27
C LEU A 25 6.59 6.20 2.55
N GLU A 26 7.43 6.79 3.39
CA GLU A 26 8.54 6.09 4.03
C GLU A 26 8.03 5.50 5.33
N HIS A 27 8.26 4.21 5.53
CA HIS A 27 7.95 3.53 6.78
C HIS A 27 9.18 2.72 7.19
N ASP A 28 9.41 2.63 8.50
CA ASP A 28 10.44 1.79 9.12
C ASP A 28 10.17 0.29 8.85
N ASN A 29 10.80 -0.61 9.62
CA ASN A 29 10.57 -2.05 9.49
C ASN A 29 9.08 -2.42 9.62
N LEU A 30 8.47 -2.88 8.52
CA LEU A 30 7.08 -3.36 8.45
C LEU A 30 6.93 -4.84 8.80
N THR A 31 8.00 -5.50 9.25
CA THR A 31 7.96 -6.91 9.57
C THR A 31 7.23 -7.11 10.91
N PRO A 32 6.00 -7.66 10.91
CA PRO A 32 5.24 -7.88 12.13
C PRO A 32 5.95 -8.94 13.00
N GLN A 33 5.76 -8.88 14.32
CA GLN A 33 6.27 -9.92 15.21
C GLN A 33 5.26 -11.07 15.33
N PHE A 34 5.74 -12.30 15.48
CA PHE A 34 4.84 -13.43 15.71
C PHE A 34 4.10 -13.31 17.05
N GLY A 35 2.80 -13.60 17.03
CA GLY A 35 1.89 -13.40 18.16
C GLY A 35 1.40 -11.98 18.34
N GLU A 36 1.88 -11.02 17.53
CA GLU A 36 1.32 -9.68 17.48
C GLU A 36 -0.09 -9.72 16.89
N VAL A 37 -1.00 -9.00 17.53
CA VAL A 37 -2.41 -8.91 17.14
C VAL A 37 -2.71 -7.48 16.75
N PHE A 38 -3.18 -7.28 15.52
CA PHE A 38 -3.60 -6.00 15.00
C PHE A 38 -5.13 -5.96 14.90
N GLU A 39 -5.74 -4.91 15.43
CA GLU A 39 -7.16 -4.63 15.17
C GLU A 39 -7.29 -3.85 13.87
N ILE A 40 -7.89 -4.47 12.86
CA ILE A 40 -8.09 -3.87 11.54
C ILE A 40 -9.48 -3.28 11.50
N ASN A 41 -9.54 -1.97 11.28
CA ASN A 41 -10.78 -1.26 10.99
C ASN A 41 -10.84 -1.00 9.48
N GLU A 42 -11.93 -1.41 8.86
CA GLU A 42 -12.19 -1.11 7.46
C GLU A 42 -13.19 0.06 7.35
N THR A 43 -13.14 0.76 6.23
CA THR A 43 -14.10 1.80 5.87
C THR A 43 -14.37 1.71 4.38
N SER A 44 -15.46 2.33 3.93
CA SER A 44 -15.61 2.62 2.50
C SER A 44 -14.44 3.46 2.01
N TYR A 45 -14.10 3.32 0.73
CA TYR A 45 -13.09 4.15 0.10
C TYR A 45 -13.42 5.63 0.33
N GLU A 46 -12.51 6.33 1.00
CA GLU A 46 -12.56 7.77 1.17
C GLU A 46 -11.59 8.40 0.17
N ALA A 47 -12.13 9.27 -0.68
CA ALA A 47 -11.30 9.98 -1.64
C ALA A 47 -10.28 10.82 -0.88
N THR A 48 -9.01 10.62 -1.21
CA THR A 48 -7.94 11.43 -0.65
C THR A 48 -8.13 12.85 -1.18
N ASN A 49 -8.22 13.84 -0.29
CA ASN A 49 -8.13 15.23 -0.72
C ASN A 49 -6.76 15.34 -1.40
N THR A 50 -6.73 15.70 -2.69
CA THR A 50 -5.50 15.83 -3.48
C THR A 50 -4.61 16.90 -2.88
N GLY A 51 -3.83 16.53 -1.87
CA GLY A 51 -3.08 17.42 -1.00
C GLY A 51 -1.62 17.03 -0.98
N SER A 52 -0.78 18.04 -1.10
CA SER A 52 0.69 18.04 -1.11
C SER A 52 1.36 17.17 -0.03
N ALA A 53 2.65 16.87 -0.25
CA ALA A 53 3.56 16.29 0.74
C ALA A 53 3.35 16.86 2.16
N GLY A 54 3.33 15.98 3.17
CA GLY A 54 3.15 16.36 4.57
C GLY A 54 1.70 16.33 5.07
N MET A 55 0.78 15.69 4.35
CA MET A 55 -0.58 15.43 4.86
C MET A 55 -0.52 14.49 6.08
N ILE A 56 -1.23 14.87 7.14
CA ILE A 56 -1.55 14.01 8.28
C ILE A 56 -2.85 13.29 7.94
N TRP A 57 -2.80 11.96 7.90
CA TRP A 57 -3.98 11.13 7.75
C TRP A 57 -4.63 10.97 9.12
N ASP A 58 -5.81 11.56 9.29
CA ASP A 58 -6.62 11.40 10.50
C ASP A 58 -7.81 10.49 10.19
N PHE A 59 -7.76 9.28 10.72
CA PHE A 59 -8.80 8.27 10.56
C PHE A 59 -9.77 8.22 11.75
N SER A 60 -9.61 9.11 12.75
CA SER A 60 -10.39 9.08 13.99
C SER A 60 -11.89 9.35 13.79
N ALA A 61 -12.25 10.02 12.69
CA ALA A 61 -13.63 10.34 12.34
C ALA A 61 -14.31 9.26 11.47
N LEU A 62 -13.59 8.22 11.04
CA LEU A 62 -14.16 7.19 10.17
C LEU A 62 -15.03 6.22 10.98
N PRO A 63 -16.30 6.00 10.59
CA PRO A 63 -17.13 4.99 11.20
C PRO A 63 -16.58 3.61 10.81
N GLY A 64 -15.83 2.97 11.70
CA GLY A 64 -15.28 1.64 11.44
C GLY A 64 -16.40 0.60 11.25
N THR A 65 -16.29 -0.24 10.23
CA THR A 65 -16.93 -1.56 10.22
C THR A 65 -16.35 -2.41 11.35
N PRO A 66 -17.01 -3.52 11.78
CA PRO A 66 -16.52 -4.31 12.91
C PRO A 66 -15.06 -4.68 12.68
N ALA A 67 -14.23 -4.31 13.66
CA ALA A 67 -12.83 -4.63 13.65
C ALA A 67 -12.69 -6.16 13.65
N TYR A 68 -11.86 -6.68 12.76
CA TYR A 68 -11.34 -8.04 12.91
C TYR A 68 -9.90 -7.96 13.39
N SER A 69 -9.47 -9.05 14.02
CA SER A 69 -8.11 -9.16 14.51
C SER A 69 -7.27 -9.93 13.49
N LEU A 70 -6.14 -9.37 13.11
CA LEU A 70 -5.12 -10.05 12.33
C LEU A 70 -3.99 -10.47 13.26
N THR A 71 -3.71 -11.76 13.34
CA THR A 71 -2.59 -12.30 14.13
C THR A 71 -1.52 -12.81 13.19
N PHE A 72 -0.27 -12.40 13.40
CA PHE A 72 0.86 -12.92 12.63
C PHE A 72 1.46 -14.15 13.29
N LEU A 73 1.71 -15.19 12.50
CA LEU A 73 2.13 -16.51 12.92
C LEU A 73 3.34 -16.96 12.11
N ASP A 74 4.11 -17.88 12.67
CA ASP A 74 5.14 -18.62 11.92
C ASP A 74 4.45 -19.58 10.93
N PRO A 75 4.70 -19.46 9.61
CA PRO A 75 4.13 -20.37 8.61
C PRO A 75 4.35 -21.85 8.92
N ALA A 76 5.50 -22.22 9.49
CA ALA A 76 5.79 -23.62 9.79
C ALA A 76 4.82 -24.22 10.82
N GLY A 77 4.19 -23.38 11.64
CA GLY A 77 3.20 -23.77 12.64
C GLY A 77 1.76 -23.76 12.15
N THR A 78 1.47 -23.33 10.92
CA THR A 78 0.10 -23.13 10.43
C THR A 78 -0.38 -24.22 9.47
N PRO A 79 -1.70 -24.47 9.41
CA PRO A 79 -2.30 -25.32 8.38
C PRO A 79 -1.99 -24.84 6.95
N GLY A 80 -1.31 -25.66 6.16
CA GLY A 80 -0.93 -25.34 4.78
C GLY A 80 0.45 -24.69 4.62
N GLY A 81 1.13 -24.33 5.72
CA GLY A 81 2.40 -23.61 5.66
C GLY A 81 3.56 -24.41 5.09
N SER A 82 3.54 -25.75 5.20
CA SER A 82 4.50 -26.63 4.53
C SER A 82 4.55 -26.44 3.01
N SER A 83 3.46 -25.91 2.45
CA SER A 83 3.31 -25.76 1.02
C SER A 83 3.56 -24.33 0.53
N ALA A 84 3.80 -23.39 1.46
CA ALA A 84 4.28 -22.04 1.23
C ALA A 84 5.72 -21.89 1.77
N PRO A 85 6.72 -22.67 1.28
CA PRO A 85 8.05 -22.76 1.90
C PRO A 85 8.86 -21.47 1.86
N ASN A 86 8.48 -20.51 1.01
CA ASN A 86 9.13 -19.21 0.87
C ASN A 86 8.41 -18.09 1.64
N ALA A 87 7.23 -18.37 2.21
CA ALA A 87 6.57 -17.43 3.10
C ALA A 87 7.38 -17.31 4.40
N THR A 88 7.56 -16.09 4.87
CA THR A 88 8.21 -15.82 6.16
C THR A 88 7.18 -15.54 7.25
N HIS A 89 5.94 -15.22 6.87
CA HIS A 89 4.85 -14.88 7.79
C HIS A 89 3.55 -15.50 7.31
N ALA A 90 2.73 -15.93 8.25
CA ALA A 90 1.33 -16.26 8.03
C ALA A 90 0.47 -15.25 8.79
N ALA A 91 -0.66 -14.83 8.21
CA ALA A 91 -1.59 -13.92 8.85
C ALA A 91 -2.95 -14.61 8.97
N ASP A 92 -3.45 -14.72 10.20
CA ASP A 92 -4.74 -15.29 10.52
C ASP A 92 -5.70 -14.17 10.92
N SER A 93 -6.73 -13.95 10.11
CA SER A 93 -7.77 -12.93 10.34
C SER A 93 -8.88 -13.40 11.28
N GLN A 94 -8.71 -14.55 11.94
CA GLN A 94 -9.73 -15.24 12.74
C GLN A 94 -11.02 -15.57 11.97
N GLN A 95 -10.95 -15.52 10.63
CA GLN A 95 -12.03 -15.90 9.72
C GLN A 95 -11.74 -17.25 9.05
N GLU A 96 -10.91 -18.08 9.68
CA GLU A 96 -10.53 -19.41 9.19
C GLU A 96 -9.90 -19.38 7.78
N VAL A 97 -9.24 -18.25 7.49
CA VAL A 97 -8.38 -18.04 6.32
C VAL A 97 -7.02 -17.61 6.83
N ILE A 98 -5.99 -18.34 6.42
CA ILE A 98 -4.59 -18.05 6.71
C ILE A 98 -3.93 -17.62 5.42
N GLU A 99 -3.51 -16.36 5.35
CA GLU A 99 -2.78 -15.79 4.23
C GLU A 99 -1.26 -15.91 4.46
N TYR A 100 -0.49 -16.17 3.41
CA TYR A 100 0.95 -16.39 3.49
C TYR A 100 1.72 -15.28 2.78
N TYR A 101 2.73 -14.72 3.45
CA TYR A 101 3.48 -13.57 2.96
C TYR A 101 4.98 -13.72 3.12
N ALA A 102 5.74 -12.99 2.31
CA ALA A 102 7.11 -12.61 2.61
C ALA A 102 7.27 -11.09 2.70
N TYR A 103 7.93 -10.64 3.76
CA TYR A 103 8.27 -9.24 3.97
C TYR A 103 9.73 -9.01 3.57
N SER A 104 9.97 -7.95 2.82
CA SER A 104 11.29 -7.52 2.35
C SER A 104 11.39 -5.99 2.42
N PRO A 105 12.60 -5.41 2.45
CA PRO A 105 12.77 -3.96 2.32
C PRO A 105 12.12 -3.37 1.05
N GLU A 106 11.98 -4.17 0.00
CA GLU A 106 11.39 -3.77 -1.27
C GLU A 106 9.86 -3.88 -1.30
N GLY A 107 9.23 -4.51 -0.29
CA GLY A 107 7.78 -4.75 -0.30
C GLY A 107 7.29 -6.02 0.37
N ILE A 108 6.01 -6.31 0.12
CA ILE A 108 5.27 -7.46 0.65
C ILE A 108 4.82 -8.34 -0.53
N ASP A 109 5.28 -9.58 -0.53
CA ASP A 109 4.90 -10.63 -1.48
C ASP A 109 3.85 -11.54 -0.87
N TYR A 110 2.79 -11.85 -1.62
CA TYR A 110 1.69 -12.72 -1.24
C TYR A 110 1.80 -14.07 -1.94
N TYR A 111 1.90 -15.13 -1.14
CA TYR A 111 2.03 -16.51 -1.61
C TYR A 111 0.70 -17.23 -1.71
N GLY A 112 -0.42 -16.62 -1.34
CA GLY A 112 -1.72 -17.26 -1.38
C GLY A 112 -2.34 -17.45 -0.01
N ALA A 113 -3.44 -18.21 0.02
CA ALA A 113 -4.19 -18.47 1.24
C ALA A 113 -4.58 -19.94 1.38
N TYR A 114 -4.79 -20.34 2.63
CA TYR A 114 -5.38 -21.60 3.02
C TYR A 114 -6.63 -21.33 3.84
N SER A 115 -7.73 -22.02 3.53
CA SER A 115 -8.95 -21.96 4.35
C SER A 115 -9.44 -23.35 4.71
N THR A 116 -9.64 -23.58 6.00
CA THR A 116 -10.25 -24.81 6.51
C THR A 116 -11.76 -24.83 6.33
N LEU A 117 -12.41 -23.67 6.21
CA LEU A 117 -13.86 -23.54 6.00
C LEU A 117 -14.30 -24.01 4.61
N PHE A 118 -13.59 -23.52 3.60
CA PHE A 118 -13.98 -23.70 2.20
C PHE A 118 -13.18 -24.82 1.51
N GLU A 119 -12.37 -25.55 2.26
CA GLU A 119 -11.36 -26.49 1.73
C GLU A 119 -10.50 -25.83 0.63
N TYR A 120 -10.31 -24.51 0.74
CA TYR A 120 -9.60 -23.74 -0.26
C TYR A 120 -8.10 -23.81 -0.01
N TYR A 121 -7.39 -24.22 -1.03
CA TYR A 121 -5.93 -24.26 -1.05
C TYR A 121 -5.46 -23.55 -2.31
N GLY A 122 -4.98 -22.32 -2.15
CA GLY A 122 -4.54 -21.46 -3.25
C GLY A 122 -3.17 -20.88 -2.97
N ILE A 123 -2.17 -21.74 -2.76
CA ILE A 123 -0.78 -21.33 -2.56
C ILE A 123 -0.02 -21.34 -3.88
N TYR A 124 0.63 -20.23 -4.19
CA TYR A 124 1.39 -19.97 -5.40
C TYR A 124 2.89 -20.19 -5.17
N GLN A 125 3.59 -20.69 -6.20
CA GLN A 125 5.05 -20.77 -6.19
C GLN A 125 5.70 -19.43 -6.61
N ASP A 126 4.99 -18.67 -7.45
CA ASP A 126 5.36 -17.33 -7.89
C ASP A 126 4.43 -16.33 -7.17
N PRO A 127 4.93 -15.57 -6.18
CA PRO A 127 4.08 -14.72 -5.36
C PRO A 127 3.64 -13.45 -6.09
N GLU A 128 2.52 -12.88 -5.65
CA GLU A 128 2.06 -11.57 -6.09
C GLU A 128 2.65 -10.48 -5.21
N ARG A 129 3.37 -9.50 -5.77
CA ARG A 129 3.79 -8.29 -5.05
C ARG A 129 2.58 -7.41 -4.76
N ARG A 130 2.00 -7.52 -3.56
CA ARG A 130 0.83 -6.71 -3.14
C ARG A 130 1.20 -5.29 -2.78
N LEU A 131 2.40 -5.07 -2.26
CA LEU A 131 2.88 -3.74 -1.88
C LEU A 131 4.36 -3.59 -2.20
N GLN A 132 4.74 -2.48 -2.82
CA GLN A 132 6.12 -2.17 -3.18
C GLN A 132 6.59 -0.91 -2.46
N PHE A 133 7.81 -0.94 -1.94
CA PHE A 133 8.46 0.20 -1.30
C PHE A 133 9.69 0.70 -2.09
N PRO A 134 9.97 2.02 -2.07
CA PRO A 134 9.06 3.07 -1.61
C PRO A 134 7.80 3.12 -2.49
N THR A 135 6.62 3.28 -1.88
CA THR A 135 5.39 3.44 -2.67
C THR A 135 5.22 4.91 -3.01
N SER A 136 5.11 5.21 -4.30
CA SER A 136 4.71 6.53 -4.76
C SER A 136 3.21 6.51 -5.02
N LEU A 137 2.45 7.33 -4.28
CA LEU A 137 1.10 7.69 -4.70
C LEU A 137 1.23 8.58 -5.94
N SER A 138 1.35 7.98 -7.12
CA SER A 138 1.13 8.72 -8.35
C SER A 138 -0.31 9.24 -8.31
N PRO A 139 -0.57 10.51 -8.72
CA PRO A 139 -1.95 10.97 -8.83
C PRO A 139 -2.69 9.97 -9.69
N LEU A 140 -3.75 9.38 -9.12
CA LEU A 140 -4.59 8.36 -9.74
C LEU A 140 -4.70 8.66 -11.23
N ARG A 141 -4.05 7.85 -12.06
CA ARG A 141 -4.32 7.86 -13.50
C ARG A 141 -5.81 7.56 -13.55
N LYS A 142 -6.63 8.48 -14.08
CA LYS A 142 -8.05 8.20 -14.33
C LYS A 142 -8.06 6.84 -15.03
N LEU A 143 -8.55 5.82 -14.34
CA LEU A 143 -8.92 4.58 -14.98
C LEU A 143 -9.99 5.02 -15.96
N ASP A 144 -9.62 5.07 -17.24
CA ASP A 144 -10.54 5.38 -18.32
C ASP A 144 -11.66 4.34 -18.21
N GLN A 145 -12.80 4.79 -17.65
CA GLN A 145 -14.04 4.03 -17.57
C GLN A 145 -14.67 3.98 -18.96
N ASP A 146 -13.98 3.34 -19.90
CA ASP A 146 -14.54 2.99 -21.20
C ASP A 146 -14.41 1.47 -21.38
N SER A 147 -15.42 0.76 -20.89
CA SER A 147 -15.75 -0.61 -21.28
C SER A 147 -17.25 -0.80 -21.31
#